data_AF-A0A4Q3GV05-F1
#
_entry.id   AF-A0A4Q3GV05-F1
#
_cell.length_a   1.000
_cell.length_b   1.000
_cell.length_c   1.000
_cell.angle_alpha   90.00
_cell.angle_beta   90.00
_cell.angle_gamma   90.00
#
_symmetry.space_group_name_H-M   'P 1'
#
loop_
_entity.id
_entity.type
_entity.pdbx_description
1 polymer ?
#
loop_
_entity_poly.entity_id
_entity_poly.type
_entity_poly.pdbx_seq_one_letter_code
_entity_poly.pdbx_strand_id
1 'polypeptide(L)'
;YLSYTINTGTADDPKPSAQIMRYSYDAEQQQLVDPVVLIEGLPAWNDHNAGRVVFGPDNKIYYSIGEQGANFGRNQRRPNLAQELPTQEEVDAKNWRTYSGKILRLNLDGSIPDDNPVIDGVKSHVYSYGHRNPQGLGFGPDGTLYEAEHGPATDDELNIIQPGGNYGWPRVAGHIDDQAYKYINWSQAPADADLSAEPVPDTVPQFAETEFKEPMVDPIATFWTVENDYPIGQICGYICDPTMAPASVLYYDADEDGITEWDHSLLIPTLKHGTLYVQHLSDDGLTADGPPVAWLSTQNRYRDVIVAPDNRTVFIATDAFGSAAQKFGEGLNTSILHNPGAILMFTYGESGGGLGTVRASATLDEVRNGEAAGGAEWEDAATGKAQDEAALVTKESDIGQVAALGGPKFAETCAVCHGPAGRSENAKVLAGDQKLADPDYVARSILHGFGYMPAFKDRLSDNDIAEIGTFIRNSWGNDFGVLTTEEVQKLR
;
A
#
# COMPACT_ATOMS: atom_id res chain seq x y z
N TYR A 1 20.38 3.58 -8.46
CA TYR A 1 19.81 4.84 -7.94
C TYR A 1 18.69 4.45 -6.99
N LEU A 2 18.61 5.07 -5.83
CA LEU A 2 17.68 4.72 -4.77
C LEU A 2 17.03 5.98 -4.23
N SER A 3 15.74 5.90 -3.90
CA SER A 3 15.03 6.86 -3.07
C SER A 3 14.71 6.21 -1.73
N TYR A 4 14.89 6.94 -0.63
CA TYR A 4 14.46 6.48 0.68
C TYR A 4 14.23 7.66 1.63
N THR A 5 13.43 7.42 2.66
CA THR A 5 13.17 8.38 3.75
C THR A 5 14.12 8.10 4.91
N ILE A 6 14.75 9.15 5.43
CA ILE A 6 15.53 9.14 6.66
C ILE A 6 14.82 9.96 7.75
N ASN A 7 15.05 9.66 9.02
CA ASN A 7 14.67 10.55 10.12
C ASN A 7 15.87 11.41 10.51
N THR A 8 15.80 12.72 10.25
CA THR A 8 16.84 13.70 10.64
C THR A 8 16.60 14.29 12.04
N GLY A 9 15.48 13.94 12.67
CA GLY A 9 15.10 14.37 14.01
C GLY A 9 15.47 13.35 15.08
N THR A 10 14.78 13.41 16.21
CA THR A 10 14.88 12.40 17.27
C THR A 10 13.75 11.38 17.14
N ALA A 11 13.72 10.38 18.00
CA ALA A 11 12.56 9.48 18.11
C ALA A 11 11.30 10.24 18.57
N ASP A 12 11.45 11.12 19.57
CA ASP A 12 10.35 11.91 20.15
C ASP A 12 9.89 13.10 19.28
N ASP A 13 10.76 13.59 18.40
CA ASP A 13 10.48 14.68 17.44
C ASP A 13 11.01 14.29 16.05
N PRO A 14 10.33 13.34 15.36
CA PRO A 14 10.79 12.84 14.08
C PRO A 14 10.70 13.92 13.00
N LYS A 15 11.78 14.04 12.22
CA LYS A 15 11.90 14.94 11.07
C LYS A 15 12.22 14.11 9.82
N PRO A 16 11.21 13.39 9.30
CA PRO A 16 11.40 12.59 8.10
C PRO A 16 11.81 13.48 6.92
N SER A 17 12.74 13.01 6.10
CA SER A 17 13.16 13.64 4.86
C SER A 17 13.50 12.58 3.81
N ALA A 18 13.02 12.77 2.59
CA ALA A 18 13.37 11.92 1.47
C ALA A 18 14.69 12.39 0.83
N GLN A 19 15.43 11.42 0.29
CA GLN A 19 16.65 11.67 -0.46
C GLN A 19 16.70 10.78 -1.70
N ILE A 20 17.31 11.28 -2.78
CA ILE A 20 17.65 10.48 -3.96
C ILE A 20 19.16 10.33 -4.01
N MET A 21 19.60 9.08 -4.09
CA MET A 21 20.99 8.67 -3.98
C MET A 21 21.41 7.84 -5.18
N ARG A 22 22.67 7.99 -5.58
CA ARG A 22 23.33 7.08 -6.51
C ARG A 22 24.35 6.25 -5.74
N TYR A 23 24.44 4.98 -6.11
CA TYR A 23 25.49 4.06 -5.68
C TYR A 23 26.10 3.42 -6.92
N SER A 24 27.37 3.03 -6.82
CA SER A 24 28.03 2.14 -7.78
C SER A 24 27.89 0.69 -7.31
N TYR A 25 27.72 -0.25 -8.24
CA TYR A 25 27.74 -1.67 -7.91
C TYR A 25 29.15 -2.24 -8.09
N ASP A 26 29.74 -2.72 -7.01
CA ASP A 26 31.00 -3.46 -7.03
C ASP A 26 30.67 -4.95 -7.25
N ALA A 27 31.02 -5.46 -8.43
CA ALA A 27 30.74 -6.84 -8.83
C ALA A 27 31.63 -7.87 -8.12
N GLU A 28 32.83 -7.49 -7.68
CA GLU A 28 33.74 -8.38 -6.95
C GLU A 28 33.24 -8.59 -5.52
N GLN A 29 32.78 -7.51 -4.88
CA GLN A 29 32.25 -7.54 -3.51
C GLN A 29 30.75 -7.88 -3.45
N GLN A 30 30.05 -7.80 -4.57
CA GLN A 30 28.60 -7.92 -4.68
C GLN A 30 27.87 -6.93 -3.77
N GLN A 31 28.33 -5.68 -3.73
CA GLN A 31 27.84 -4.63 -2.84
C GLN A 31 27.59 -3.31 -3.56
N LEU A 32 26.71 -2.50 -2.99
CA LEU A 32 26.57 -1.09 -3.35
C LEU A 32 27.65 -0.29 -2.61
N VAL A 33 28.44 0.47 -3.36
CA VAL A 33 29.55 1.31 -2.88
C VAL A 33 29.40 2.74 -3.39
N ASP A 34 30.27 3.64 -2.96
CA ASP A 34 30.38 5.03 -3.43
C ASP A 34 29.04 5.81 -3.41
N PRO A 35 28.43 6.04 -2.23
CA PRO A 35 27.20 6.80 -2.12
C PRO A 35 27.40 8.25 -2.59
N VAL A 36 26.53 8.70 -3.48
CA VAL A 36 26.44 10.09 -3.94
C VAL A 36 25.02 10.62 -3.73
N VAL A 37 24.89 11.68 -2.94
CA VAL A 37 23.64 12.40 -2.75
C VAL A 37 23.35 13.21 -4.01
N LEU A 38 22.19 12.99 -4.63
CA LEU A 38 21.73 13.78 -5.78
C LEU A 38 20.83 14.93 -5.33
N ILE A 39 19.86 14.61 -4.46
CA ILE A 39 19.00 15.59 -3.80
C ILE A 39 18.70 15.11 -2.39
N GLU A 40 18.74 16.03 -1.44
CA GLU A 40 18.39 15.82 -0.05
C GLU A 40 17.39 16.88 0.42
N GLY A 41 16.75 16.66 1.56
CA GLY A 41 15.79 17.62 2.11
C GLY A 41 14.44 17.59 1.41
N LEU A 42 14.12 16.55 0.63
CA LEU A 42 12.80 16.40 0.03
C LEU A 42 11.75 16.15 1.11
N PRO A 43 10.49 16.62 0.89
CA PRO A 43 9.39 16.30 1.78
C PRO A 43 9.23 14.79 1.95
N ALA A 44 9.10 14.36 3.20
CA ALA A 44 8.68 13.02 3.52
C ALA A 44 7.85 13.07 4.79
N TRP A 45 6.99 12.08 4.96
CA TRP A 45 6.21 11.95 6.18
C TRP A 45 5.87 10.49 6.44
N ASN A 46 4.95 10.26 7.37
CA ASN A 46 4.53 8.93 7.76
C ASN A 46 3.45 8.33 6.86
N ASP A 47 3.09 9.01 5.76
CA ASP A 47 2.03 8.61 4.83
C ASP A 47 2.31 9.19 3.42
N HIS A 48 1.70 8.60 2.39
CA HIS A 48 1.74 9.03 0.98
C HIS A 48 3.08 9.58 0.49
N ASN A 49 4.16 8.81 0.64
CA ASN A 49 5.48 9.22 0.15
C ASN A 49 5.70 8.93 -1.34
N ALA A 50 4.87 8.08 -1.95
CA ALA A 50 5.11 7.51 -3.27
C ALA A 50 6.52 6.91 -3.38
N GLY A 51 7.42 7.53 -4.16
CA GLY A 51 8.85 7.25 -4.14
C GLY A 51 9.36 6.45 -5.32
N ARG A 52 8.63 6.36 -6.43
CA ARG A 52 9.05 5.62 -7.62
C ARG A 52 10.16 6.38 -8.34
N VAL A 53 11.25 5.70 -8.71
CA VAL A 53 12.38 6.26 -9.48
C VAL A 53 12.48 5.49 -10.79
N VAL A 54 12.38 6.18 -11.93
CA VAL A 54 12.57 5.59 -13.27
C VAL A 54 13.49 6.44 -14.14
N PHE A 55 14.03 5.83 -15.19
CA PHE A 55 14.84 6.53 -16.19
C PHE A 55 14.02 6.75 -17.45
N GLY A 56 13.99 7.99 -17.92
CA GLY A 56 13.39 8.32 -19.20
C GLY A 56 14.31 8.00 -20.38
N PRO A 57 13.75 7.88 -21.60
CA PRO A 57 14.52 7.71 -22.83
C PRO A 57 15.45 8.90 -23.14
N ASP A 58 15.24 10.02 -22.45
CA ASP A 58 16.03 11.25 -22.51
C ASP A 58 17.25 11.26 -21.56
N ASN A 59 17.57 10.13 -20.93
CA ASN A 59 18.62 9.98 -19.92
C ASN A 59 18.42 10.89 -18.70
N LYS A 60 17.16 11.11 -18.29
CA LYS A 60 16.83 11.80 -17.03
C LYS A 60 16.24 10.84 -16.01
N ILE A 61 16.30 11.26 -14.76
CA ILE A 61 15.61 10.61 -13.65
C ILE A 61 14.23 11.22 -13.53
N TYR A 62 13.20 10.38 -13.45
CA TYR A 62 11.86 10.78 -13.04
C TYR A 62 11.57 10.20 -11.67
N TYR A 63 11.05 11.03 -10.76
CA TYR A 63 10.80 10.67 -9.38
C TYR A 63 9.40 11.10 -8.95
N SER A 64 8.61 10.15 -8.47
CA SER A 64 7.28 10.43 -7.92
C SER A 64 7.37 10.74 -6.43
N ILE A 65 6.74 11.83 -5.99
CA ILE A 65 6.68 12.25 -4.59
C ILE A 65 5.24 12.63 -4.25
N GLY A 66 4.64 11.85 -3.34
CA GLY A 66 3.26 12.07 -2.94
C GLY A 66 3.07 13.35 -2.12
N GLU A 67 1.87 13.58 -1.62
CA GLU A 67 1.50 14.79 -0.88
C GLU A 67 1.73 14.69 0.65
N GLN A 68 2.26 13.54 1.11
CA GLN A 68 2.65 13.28 2.50
C GLN A 68 1.48 13.07 3.49
N GLY A 69 0.29 12.72 3.02
CA GLY A 69 -0.89 12.45 3.83
C GLY A 69 -1.59 13.71 4.33
N ALA A 70 -1.20 14.89 3.87
CA ALA A 70 -1.82 16.14 4.30
C ALA A 70 -3.32 16.14 3.97
N ASN A 71 -4.10 16.67 4.92
CA ASN A 71 -5.57 16.66 4.85
C ASN A 71 -6.22 15.27 5.02
N PHE A 72 -5.49 14.25 5.51
CA PHE A 72 -6.02 12.91 5.77
C PHE A 72 -5.57 12.31 7.12
N GLY A 73 -6.43 11.49 7.75
CA GLY A 73 -6.11 10.73 8.96
C GLY A 73 -5.49 11.57 10.08
N ARG A 74 -4.38 11.10 10.67
CA ARG A 74 -3.64 11.85 11.72
C ARG A 74 -3.01 13.17 11.22
N ASN A 75 -2.98 13.38 9.90
CA ASN A 75 -2.39 14.52 9.22
C ASN A 75 -3.46 15.48 8.69
N GLN A 76 -4.72 15.33 9.12
CA GLN A 76 -5.89 16.06 8.62
C GLN A 76 -5.74 17.59 8.68
N ARG A 77 -5.07 18.15 9.70
CA ARG A 77 -4.85 19.60 9.79
C ARG A 77 -3.60 20.10 9.06
N ARG A 78 -2.80 19.22 8.42
CA ARG A 78 -1.64 19.65 7.65
C ARG A 78 -2.12 20.23 6.31
N PRO A 79 -1.59 21.40 5.88
CA PRO A 79 -1.93 21.97 4.58
C PRO A 79 -1.42 21.07 3.46
N ASN A 80 -2.29 20.78 2.49
CA ASN A 80 -1.92 20.04 1.30
C ASN A 80 -1.23 20.99 0.30
N LEU A 81 -0.01 20.63 -0.13
CA LEU A 81 0.83 21.48 -0.98
C LEU A 81 0.93 21.00 -2.43
N ALA A 82 0.07 20.06 -2.86
CA ALA A 82 0.11 19.50 -4.21
C ALA A 82 -0.05 20.56 -5.32
N GLN A 83 -0.83 21.61 -5.06
CA GLN A 83 -1.00 22.77 -5.94
C GLN A 83 0.02 23.90 -5.71
N GLU A 84 0.80 23.88 -4.62
CA GLU A 84 1.84 24.89 -4.39
C GLU A 84 3.06 24.59 -5.27
N LEU A 85 3.55 25.61 -5.98
CA LEU A 85 4.75 25.58 -6.81
C LEU A 85 5.91 26.30 -6.11
N PRO A 86 7.16 25.89 -6.37
CA PRO A 86 8.32 26.54 -5.78
C PRO A 86 8.57 27.94 -6.36
N THR A 87 8.99 28.86 -5.51
CA THR A 87 9.53 30.16 -5.95
C THR A 87 10.99 30.03 -6.40
N GLN A 88 11.48 31.00 -7.19
CA GLN A 88 12.90 31.03 -7.57
C GLN A 88 13.83 31.10 -6.35
N GLU A 89 13.45 31.86 -5.32
CA GLU A 89 14.22 31.95 -4.07
C GLU A 89 14.31 30.59 -3.35
N GLU A 90 13.21 29.84 -3.29
CA GLU A 90 13.22 28.49 -2.73
C GLU A 90 14.09 27.53 -3.53
N VAL A 91 14.06 27.60 -4.87
CA VAL A 91 14.92 26.79 -5.74
C VAL A 91 16.40 27.11 -5.54
N ASP A 92 16.76 28.40 -5.53
CA ASP A 92 18.13 28.86 -5.33
C ASP A 92 18.66 28.47 -3.94
N ALA A 93 17.80 28.52 -2.92
CA ALA A 93 18.10 28.12 -1.56
C ALA A 93 18.07 26.60 -1.32
N LYS A 94 17.73 25.80 -2.35
CA LYS A 94 17.50 24.35 -2.24
C LYS A 94 16.47 23.97 -1.18
N ASN A 95 15.42 24.78 -1.05
CA ASN A 95 14.29 24.54 -0.17
C ASN A 95 13.16 23.84 -0.94
N TRP A 96 12.96 22.56 -0.68
CA TRP A 96 12.02 21.71 -1.44
C TRP A 96 10.67 21.54 -0.75
N ARG A 97 10.28 22.43 0.17
CA ARG A 97 9.02 22.30 0.93
C ARG A 97 7.78 22.08 0.05
N THR A 98 7.73 22.71 -1.13
CA THR A 98 6.60 22.63 -2.07
C THR A 98 6.70 21.46 -3.06
N TYR A 99 7.69 20.57 -2.92
CA TYR A 99 7.83 19.39 -3.80
C TYR A 99 6.89 18.25 -3.42
N SER A 100 5.96 18.47 -2.48
CA SER A 100 4.86 17.55 -2.16
C SER A 100 3.85 17.45 -3.31
N GLY A 101 3.45 16.24 -3.69
CA GLY A 101 2.43 15.98 -4.70
C GLY A 101 2.90 16.33 -6.11
N LYS A 102 4.08 15.84 -6.51
CA LYS A 102 4.77 16.17 -7.77
C LYS A 102 5.34 14.92 -8.44
N ILE A 103 5.53 15.00 -9.76
CA ILE A 103 6.56 14.23 -10.46
C ILE A 103 7.73 15.17 -10.71
N LEU A 104 8.94 14.76 -10.30
CA LEU A 104 10.18 15.50 -10.51
C LEU A 104 10.96 14.89 -11.68
N ARG A 105 11.66 15.73 -12.45
CA ARG A 105 12.61 15.34 -13.49
C ARG A 105 13.97 15.97 -13.23
N LEU A 106 15.02 15.15 -13.19
CA LEU A 106 16.38 15.54 -12.80
C LEU A 106 17.43 15.01 -13.79
N ASN A 107 18.54 15.71 -13.92
CA ASN A 107 19.74 15.15 -14.55
C ASN A 107 20.31 14.01 -13.68
N LEU A 108 21.15 13.16 -14.28
CA LEU A 108 21.78 12.01 -13.59
C LEU A 108 22.70 12.40 -12.42
N ASP A 109 23.08 13.68 -12.34
CA ASP A 109 23.86 14.28 -11.26
C ASP A 109 23.01 15.03 -10.23
N GLY A 110 21.68 15.03 -10.37
CA GLY A 110 20.73 15.70 -9.48
C GLY A 110 20.45 17.16 -9.83
N SER A 111 21.07 17.72 -10.88
CA SER A 111 20.79 19.10 -11.31
C SER A 111 19.45 19.22 -12.05
N ILE A 112 18.89 20.43 -12.07
CA ILE A 112 17.68 20.76 -12.83
C ILE A 112 17.99 20.68 -14.34
N PRO A 113 17.25 19.88 -15.13
CA PRO A 113 17.43 19.84 -16.58
C PRO A 113 17.17 21.20 -17.23
N ASP A 114 17.94 21.54 -18.27
CA ASP A 114 17.80 22.86 -18.92
C ASP A 114 16.47 23.03 -19.67
N ASP A 115 15.91 21.91 -20.10
CA ASP A 115 14.66 21.73 -20.84
C ASP A 115 13.47 21.35 -19.93
N ASN A 116 13.61 21.45 -18.60
CA ASN A 116 12.46 21.27 -17.71
C ASN A 116 11.42 22.38 -17.93
N PRO A 117 10.12 22.10 -17.70
CA PRO A 117 9.06 23.09 -17.88
C PRO A 117 9.29 24.29 -16.95
N VAL A 118 8.98 25.48 -17.46
CA VAL A 118 8.91 26.72 -16.67
C VAL A 118 7.46 26.91 -16.25
N ILE A 119 7.18 26.68 -14.98
CA ILE A 119 5.82 26.76 -14.41
C ILE A 119 5.77 28.00 -13.52
N ASP A 120 4.80 28.87 -13.75
CA ASP A 120 4.67 30.18 -13.07
C ASP A 120 5.99 30.99 -13.07
N GLY A 121 6.71 30.96 -14.19
CA GLY A 121 7.96 31.70 -14.36
C GLY A 121 9.20 31.07 -13.71
N VAL A 122 9.09 29.91 -13.04
CA VAL A 122 10.20 29.24 -12.36
C VAL A 122 10.57 27.93 -13.05
N LYS A 123 11.86 27.73 -13.35
CA LYS A 123 12.40 26.44 -13.78
C LYS A 123 12.93 25.69 -12.55
N SER A 124 12.30 24.57 -12.21
CA SER A 124 12.65 23.74 -11.05
C SER A 124 12.76 22.27 -11.46
N HIS A 125 12.93 21.35 -10.50
CA HIS A 125 12.85 19.91 -10.81
C HIS A 125 11.40 19.45 -11.10
N VAL A 126 10.39 20.25 -10.76
CA VAL A 126 8.97 19.87 -10.98
C VAL A 126 8.71 19.68 -12.47
N TYR A 127 8.29 18.46 -12.84
CA TYR A 127 7.88 18.10 -14.19
C TYR A 127 6.36 18.17 -14.32
N SER A 128 5.62 17.68 -13.32
CA SER A 128 4.17 17.86 -13.20
C SER A 128 3.76 17.96 -11.72
N TYR A 129 2.56 18.47 -11.45
CA TYR A 129 2.08 18.76 -10.10
C TYR A 129 0.58 18.47 -9.95
N GLY A 130 0.06 18.58 -8.72
CA GLY A 130 -1.33 18.24 -8.43
C GLY A 130 -1.55 16.74 -8.26
N HIS A 131 -0.57 16.05 -7.67
CA HIS A 131 -0.61 14.60 -7.40
C HIS A 131 -0.87 14.31 -5.91
N ARG A 132 -1.53 13.20 -5.61
CA ARG A 132 -1.78 12.64 -4.28
C ARG A 132 -0.71 11.63 -3.89
N ASN A 133 -0.77 10.40 -4.40
CA ASN A 133 0.17 9.33 -4.03
C ASN A 133 0.52 8.46 -5.26
N PRO A 134 1.35 8.98 -6.18
CA PRO A 134 1.66 8.36 -7.46
C PRO A 134 2.68 7.22 -7.31
N GLN A 135 2.23 6.00 -7.00
CA GLN A 135 3.14 4.86 -6.74
C GLN A 135 3.61 4.19 -8.03
N GLY A 136 2.78 4.20 -9.07
CA GLY A 136 3.13 3.71 -10.41
C GLY A 136 3.77 4.81 -11.24
N LEU A 137 4.91 4.51 -11.85
CA LEU A 137 5.52 5.35 -12.88
C LEU A 137 6.29 4.46 -13.84
N GLY A 138 6.02 4.55 -15.14
CA GLY A 138 6.63 3.68 -16.16
C GLY A 138 6.54 4.27 -17.57
N PHE A 139 7.59 4.07 -18.36
CA PHE A 139 7.63 4.52 -19.76
C PHE A 139 7.12 3.43 -20.70
N GLY A 140 6.32 3.84 -21.69
CA GLY A 140 6.06 3.08 -22.91
C GLY A 140 7.21 3.18 -23.92
N PRO A 141 7.17 2.37 -25.00
CA PRO A 141 8.24 2.25 -26.00
C PRO A 141 8.45 3.53 -26.83
N ASP A 142 7.42 4.36 -26.96
CA ASP A 142 7.44 5.64 -27.65
C ASP A 142 7.93 6.81 -26.77
N GLY A 143 8.19 6.55 -25.49
CA GLY A 143 8.56 7.54 -24.50
C GLY A 143 7.38 8.19 -23.78
N THR A 144 6.15 7.72 -23.99
CA THR A 144 4.99 8.12 -23.18
C THR A 144 5.20 7.69 -21.73
N LEU A 145 4.98 8.60 -20.78
CA LEU A 145 5.14 8.34 -19.35
C LEU A 145 3.78 8.06 -18.73
N TYR A 146 3.54 6.81 -18.36
CA TYR A 146 2.34 6.37 -17.65
C TYR A 146 2.57 6.42 -16.14
N GLU A 147 1.51 6.77 -15.41
CA GLU A 147 1.50 6.92 -13.96
C GLU A 147 0.21 6.33 -13.41
N ALA A 148 0.29 5.65 -12.26
CA ALA A 148 -0.87 5.10 -11.58
C ALA A 148 -0.88 5.54 -10.11
N GLU A 149 -1.97 6.20 -9.72
CA GLU A 149 -2.04 6.98 -8.50
C GLU A 149 -3.17 6.50 -7.59
N HIS A 150 -2.94 6.56 -6.27
CA HIS A 150 -4.03 6.38 -5.31
C HIS A 150 -4.87 7.66 -5.16
N GLY A 151 -6.17 7.54 -5.39
CA GLY A 151 -7.21 8.50 -5.01
C GLY A 151 -7.58 8.41 -3.52
N PRO A 152 -8.55 9.23 -3.06
CA PRO A 152 -9.06 9.19 -1.69
C PRO A 152 -9.91 7.94 -1.43
N ALA A 153 -11.24 8.09 -1.29
CA ALA A 153 -12.16 6.96 -1.15
C ALA A 153 -12.72 6.49 -2.51
N THR A 154 -12.46 7.25 -3.56
CA THR A 154 -12.85 7.02 -4.95
C THR A 154 -11.66 7.39 -5.84
N ASP A 155 -11.78 7.20 -7.15
CA ASP A 155 -10.90 7.84 -8.14
C ASP A 155 -9.41 7.59 -7.93
N ASP A 156 -8.99 6.33 -7.74
CA ASP A 156 -7.61 6.00 -8.14
C ASP A 156 -7.47 6.26 -9.65
N GLU A 157 -6.29 6.65 -10.10
CA GLU A 157 -6.11 7.17 -11.46
C GLU A 157 -5.08 6.38 -12.25
N LEU A 158 -5.29 6.35 -13.55
CA LEU A 158 -4.26 6.09 -14.54
C LEU A 158 -4.08 7.36 -15.38
N ASN A 159 -2.84 7.85 -15.43
CA ASN A 159 -2.48 9.13 -16.01
C ASN A 159 -1.42 8.99 -17.11
N ILE A 160 -1.46 9.90 -18.08
CA ILE A 160 -0.33 10.18 -18.97
C ILE A 160 0.32 11.48 -18.53
N ILE A 161 1.60 11.40 -18.15
CA ILE A 161 2.33 12.52 -17.57
C ILE A 161 2.83 13.49 -18.64
N GLN A 162 2.37 14.74 -18.56
CA GLN A 162 2.75 15.82 -19.47
C GLN A 162 3.68 16.84 -18.78
N PRO A 163 4.69 17.38 -19.49
CA PRO A 163 5.53 18.45 -18.95
C PRO A 163 4.70 19.70 -18.63
N GLY A 164 4.76 20.14 -17.38
CA GLY A 164 4.00 21.27 -16.84
C GLY A 164 2.54 20.95 -16.49
N GLY A 165 2.12 19.69 -16.62
CA GLY A 165 0.74 19.27 -16.36
C GLY A 165 0.33 19.42 -14.89
N ASN A 166 -0.92 19.84 -14.68
CA ASN A 166 -1.61 19.89 -13.40
C ASN A 166 -2.64 18.75 -13.33
N TYR A 167 -2.54 17.89 -12.32
CA TYR A 167 -3.39 16.71 -12.13
C TYR A 167 -4.49 16.92 -11.08
N GLY A 168 -4.77 18.19 -10.73
CA GLY A 168 -5.98 18.57 -10.02
C GLY A 168 -5.97 18.38 -8.50
N TRP A 169 -5.27 17.37 -7.95
CA TRP A 169 -5.28 17.12 -6.50
C TRP A 169 -4.76 18.32 -5.68
N PRO A 170 -5.39 18.70 -4.53
CA PRO A 170 -6.57 18.08 -3.92
C PRO A 170 -7.90 18.71 -4.34
N ARG A 171 -7.91 19.61 -5.33
CA ARG A 171 -9.11 20.33 -5.75
C ARG A 171 -10.08 19.45 -6.54
N VAL A 172 -9.57 18.41 -7.18
CA VAL A 172 -10.28 17.44 -8.01
C VAL A 172 -9.71 16.05 -7.68
N ALA A 173 -10.55 15.02 -7.70
CA ALA A 173 -10.15 13.62 -7.69
C ALA A 173 -10.79 12.94 -8.91
N GLY A 174 -9.98 12.40 -9.83
CA GLY A 174 -10.49 11.89 -11.10
C GLY A 174 -10.85 13.02 -12.05
N HIS A 175 -12.12 13.17 -12.38
CA HIS A 175 -12.62 14.18 -13.31
C HIS A 175 -13.29 15.34 -12.59
N ILE A 176 -13.45 16.49 -13.26
CA ILE A 176 -14.31 17.56 -12.74
C ILE A 176 -15.76 17.17 -12.97
N ASP A 177 -16.38 16.50 -12.00
CA ASP A 177 -17.77 15.99 -12.13
C ASP A 177 -18.66 16.21 -10.90
N ASP A 178 -18.10 16.64 -9.76
CA ASP A 178 -18.80 16.80 -8.48
C ASP A 178 -19.47 15.49 -8.00
N GLN A 179 -18.88 14.34 -8.31
CA GLN A 179 -19.40 13.02 -7.94
C GLN A 179 -18.57 12.38 -6.83
N ALA A 180 -19.22 12.17 -5.67
CA ALA A 180 -18.67 11.48 -4.50
C ALA A 180 -17.40 12.09 -3.88
N TYR A 181 -16.84 13.15 -4.46
CA TYR A 181 -15.72 13.92 -3.94
C TYR A 181 -16.05 15.42 -3.83
N LYS A 182 -15.47 16.04 -2.80
CA LYS A 182 -15.34 17.50 -2.67
C LYS A 182 -14.11 17.80 -1.83
N TYR A 183 -13.43 18.89 -2.12
CA TYR A 183 -12.26 19.26 -1.33
C TYR A 183 -12.68 19.93 -0.02
N ILE A 184 -12.45 19.23 1.10
CA ILE A 184 -12.67 19.76 2.45
C ILE A 184 -11.33 20.15 3.04
N ASN A 185 -11.05 21.46 3.17
CA ASN A 185 -9.75 21.95 3.61
C ASN A 185 -9.68 22.07 5.14
N TRP A 186 -9.34 20.97 5.81
CA TRP A 186 -9.24 20.89 7.27
C TRP A 186 -8.06 21.68 7.85
N SER A 187 -7.05 22.03 7.04
CA SER A 187 -5.95 22.90 7.50
C SER A 187 -6.43 24.32 7.83
N GLN A 188 -7.57 24.74 7.29
CA GLN A 188 -8.20 26.03 7.54
C GLN A 188 -9.42 25.96 8.47
N ALA A 189 -9.74 24.78 9.00
CA ALA A 189 -10.84 24.62 9.94
C ALA A 189 -10.55 25.36 11.27
N PRO A 190 -11.58 25.94 11.92
CA PRO A 190 -11.44 26.51 13.27
C PRO A 190 -10.73 25.56 14.24
N ALA A 191 -10.01 26.11 15.21
CA ALA A 191 -9.21 25.31 16.15
C ALA A 191 -10.05 24.34 16.99
N ASP A 192 -11.31 24.69 17.25
CA ASP A 192 -12.31 23.93 17.99
C ASP A 192 -13.22 23.06 17.10
N ALA A 193 -12.98 23.03 15.78
CA ALA A 193 -13.76 22.20 14.86
C ALA A 193 -13.60 20.71 15.20
N ASP A 194 -14.74 20.02 15.34
CA ASP A 194 -14.81 18.57 15.44
C ASP A 194 -14.47 17.96 14.07
N LEU A 195 -13.32 17.30 14.02
CA LEU A 195 -12.78 16.68 12.80
C LEU A 195 -13.54 15.42 12.35
N SER A 196 -14.46 14.94 13.19
CA SER A 196 -15.30 13.76 12.95
C SER A 196 -16.78 14.10 12.76
N ALA A 197 -17.12 15.39 12.69
CA ALA A 197 -18.51 15.83 12.56
C ALA A 197 -19.10 15.44 11.21
N GLU A 198 -20.27 14.80 11.27
CA GLU A 198 -21.09 14.44 10.11
C GLU A 198 -22.50 15.06 10.26
N PRO A 199 -22.93 15.97 9.35
CA PRO A 199 -22.18 16.46 8.19
C PRO A 199 -21.02 17.39 8.59
N VAL A 200 -20.06 17.56 7.67
CA VAL A 200 -18.94 18.49 7.84
C VAL A 200 -19.45 19.92 8.13
N PRO A 201 -18.95 20.61 9.17
CA PRO A 201 -19.41 21.94 9.52
C PRO A 201 -19.17 22.98 8.42
N ASP A 202 -20.14 23.89 8.20
CA ASP A 202 -20.03 25.01 7.23
C ASP A 202 -18.85 25.95 7.51
N THR A 203 -18.31 25.93 8.74
CA THR A 203 -17.14 26.72 9.12
C THR A 203 -15.82 26.15 8.58
N VAL A 204 -15.83 24.91 8.07
CA VAL A 204 -14.69 24.30 7.38
C VAL A 204 -14.80 24.65 5.89
N PRO A 205 -13.77 25.26 5.27
CA PRO A 205 -13.80 25.56 3.85
C PRO A 205 -13.97 24.27 3.03
N GLN A 206 -14.99 24.27 2.19
CA GLN A 206 -15.38 23.18 1.32
C GLN A 206 -15.51 23.72 -0.09
N PHE A 207 -15.03 22.97 -1.08
CA PHE A 207 -15.01 23.40 -2.47
C PHE A 207 -15.49 22.27 -3.36
N ALA A 208 -16.46 22.56 -4.21
CA ALA A 208 -16.83 21.66 -5.30
C ALA A 208 -15.68 21.60 -6.33
N GLU A 209 -15.56 20.48 -7.03
CA GLU A 209 -14.54 20.31 -8.08
C GLU A 209 -14.81 21.28 -9.22
N THR A 210 -16.07 21.52 -9.55
CA THR A 210 -16.46 22.50 -10.58
C THR A 210 -16.06 23.93 -10.25
N GLU A 211 -15.66 24.26 -9.01
CA GLU A 211 -15.05 25.56 -8.69
C GLU A 211 -13.59 25.66 -9.17
N PHE A 212 -12.92 24.56 -9.46
CA PHE A 212 -11.58 24.54 -10.00
C PHE A 212 -11.60 24.97 -11.48
N LYS A 213 -10.90 26.06 -11.80
CA LYS A 213 -10.89 26.69 -13.14
C LYS A 213 -9.52 26.69 -13.81
N GLU A 214 -8.49 26.24 -13.11
CA GLU A 214 -7.15 26.15 -13.68
C GLU A 214 -7.11 25.01 -14.72
N PRO A 215 -6.30 25.12 -15.78
CA PRO A 215 -6.10 24.02 -16.72
C PRO A 215 -5.60 22.77 -15.99
N MET A 216 -6.20 21.62 -16.29
CA MET A 216 -5.79 20.33 -15.76
C MET A 216 -5.67 19.29 -16.88
N VAL A 217 -4.89 18.25 -16.62
CA VAL A 217 -4.81 17.04 -17.44
C VAL A 217 -5.73 16.02 -16.80
N ASP A 218 -6.75 15.58 -17.53
CA ASP A 218 -7.65 14.51 -17.08
C ASP A 218 -6.92 13.15 -17.03
N PRO A 219 -7.28 12.27 -16.09
CA PRO A 219 -6.82 10.88 -16.13
C PRO A 219 -7.39 10.18 -17.37
N ILE A 220 -6.64 9.21 -17.90
CA ILE A 220 -7.11 8.39 -19.01
C ILE A 220 -8.05 7.27 -18.55
N ALA A 221 -8.04 6.93 -17.25
CA ALA A 221 -9.01 6.08 -16.59
C ALA A 221 -9.05 6.36 -15.07
N THR A 222 -10.21 6.13 -14.45
CA THR A 222 -10.40 6.12 -13.00
C THR A 222 -10.81 4.73 -12.50
N PHE A 223 -10.40 4.39 -11.28
CA PHE A 223 -10.67 3.12 -10.61
C PHE A 223 -11.14 3.36 -9.17
N TRP A 224 -12.37 3.76 -8.91
CA TRP A 224 -13.48 4.03 -9.83
C TRP A 224 -14.17 5.33 -9.42
N THR A 225 -14.69 6.05 -10.42
CA THR A 225 -15.67 7.11 -10.21
C THR A 225 -17.03 6.51 -9.89
N VAL A 226 -17.75 7.09 -8.92
CA VAL A 226 -19.08 6.64 -8.49
C VAL A 226 -19.98 7.83 -8.22
N GLU A 227 -21.30 7.62 -8.32
CA GLU A 227 -22.28 8.67 -8.01
C GLU A 227 -22.29 9.03 -6.50
N ASN A 228 -22.78 10.23 -6.19
CA ASN A 228 -22.87 10.78 -4.83
C ASN A 228 -23.65 9.91 -3.81
N ASP A 229 -24.49 8.98 -4.25
CA ASP A 229 -25.25 8.07 -3.39
C ASP A 229 -24.54 6.73 -3.11
N TYR A 230 -23.31 6.54 -3.60
CA TYR A 230 -22.50 5.37 -3.31
C TYR A 230 -22.18 5.27 -1.80
N PRO A 231 -22.36 4.09 -1.16
CA PRO A 231 -22.22 3.94 0.29
C PRO A 231 -20.75 3.80 0.74
N ILE A 232 -19.94 4.82 0.50
CA ILE A 232 -18.51 4.87 0.87
C ILE A 232 -18.32 4.58 2.36
N GLY A 233 -17.40 3.67 2.68
CA GLY A 233 -17.04 3.27 4.04
C GLY A 233 -18.05 2.35 4.75
N GLN A 234 -19.24 2.12 4.19
CA GLN A 234 -20.34 1.45 4.90
C GLN A 234 -20.42 -0.07 4.67
N ILE A 235 -19.73 -0.61 3.66
CA ILE A 235 -19.83 -2.03 3.28
C ILE A 235 -18.80 -2.89 4.04
N CYS A 236 -17.50 -2.63 3.85
CA CYS A 236 -16.43 -3.33 4.56
C CYS A 236 -15.25 -2.40 4.92
N GLY A 237 -15.59 -1.15 5.24
CA GLY A 237 -14.62 -0.07 5.39
C GLY A 237 -13.88 0.22 4.07
N TYR A 238 -12.68 0.79 4.18
CA TYR A 238 -11.90 1.26 3.03
C TYR A 238 -11.52 0.17 2.02
N ILE A 239 -11.62 -1.12 2.39
CA ILE A 239 -11.38 -2.23 1.46
C ILE A 239 -12.47 -2.31 0.38
N CYS A 240 -13.70 -1.93 0.70
CA CYS A 240 -14.83 -1.95 -0.24
C CYS A 240 -15.11 -0.59 -0.89
N ASP A 241 -14.43 0.47 -0.46
CA ASP A 241 -14.47 1.74 -1.17
C ASP A 241 -14.10 1.52 -2.65
N PRO A 242 -14.66 2.29 -3.60
CA PRO A 242 -14.46 2.11 -5.03
C PRO A 242 -13.07 2.58 -5.46
N THR A 243 -12.06 1.90 -4.95
CA THR A 243 -10.63 2.09 -5.19
C THR A 243 -9.96 0.73 -5.29
N MET A 244 -8.86 0.62 -6.05
CA MET A 244 -8.03 -0.57 -6.13
C MET A 244 -6.70 -0.46 -5.36
N ALA A 245 -6.25 0.75 -5.06
CA ALA A 245 -4.94 1.10 -4.52
C ALA A 245 -3.79 0.58 -5.42
N PRO A 246 -3.55 1.22 -6.58
CA PRO A 246 -2.53 0.78 -7.53
C PRO A 246 -1.12 1.00 -6.97
N ALA A 247 -0.33 -0.07 -6.89
CA ALA A 247 0.99 -0.03 -6.25
C ALA A 247 2.14 0.27 -7.21
N SER A 248 1.91 0.07 -8.50
CA SER A 248 2.90 0.20 -9.58
C SER A 248 2.19 0.26 -10.93
N VAL A 249 2.93 0.55 -12.00
CA VAL A 249 2.46 0.37 -13.39
C VAL A 249 3.63 -0.08 -14.25
N LEU A 250 3.36 -0.99 -15.18
CA LEU A 250 4.33 -1.50 -16.15
C LEU A 250 3.67 -1.59 -17.52
N TYR A 251 4.30 -0.99 -18.53
CA TYR A 251 3.88 -1.17 -19.92
C TYR A 251 4.23 -2.57 -20.43
N TYR A 252 3.33 -3.16 -21.21
CA TYR A 252 3.49 -4.48 -21.79
C TYR A 252 3.07 -4.50 -23.25
N ASP A 253 3.97 -5.01 -24.10
CA ASP A 253 3.69 -5.46 -25.47
C ASP A 253 3.98 -6.96 -25.54
N ALA A 254 3.15 -7.71 -26.26
CA ALA A 254 3.29 -9.15 -26.36
C ALA A 254 4.44 -9.57 -27.30
N ASP A 255 4.80 -8.74 -28.29
CA ASP A 255 5.71 -9.15 -29.36
C ASP A 255 5.27 -10.48 -30.02
N GLU A 256 6.20 -11.27 -30.57
CA GLU A 256 5.89 -12.55 -31.23
C GLU A 256 5.58 -13.69 -30.24
N ASP A 257 6.22 -13.67 -29.07
CA ASP A 257 6.24 -14.79 -28.13
C ASP A 257 5.49 -14.50 -26.81
N GLY A 258 4.96 -13.31 -26.58
CA GLY A 258 4.31 -12.95 -25.32
C GLY A 258 2.87 -13.45 -25.16
N ILE A 259 2.22 -12.88 -24.16
CA ILE A 259 0.83 -13.10 -23.79
C ILE A 259 -0.02 -12.20 -24.67
N THR A 260 -0.54 -12.74 -25.76
CA THR A 260 -1.27 -11.98 -26.79
C THR A 260 -2.48 -11.23 -26.25
N GLU A 261 -3.10 -11.74 -25.19
CA GLU A 261 -4.26 -11.12 -24.55
C GLU A 261 -3.90 -9.95 -23.65
N TRP A 262 -2.60 -9.68 -23.45
CA TRP A 262 -2.10 -8.50 -22.73
C TRP A 262 -1.47 -7.49 -23.69
N ASP A 263 -1.47 -7.75 -25.00
CA ASP A 263 -0.82 -6.88 -25.96
C ASP A 263 -1.31 -5.44 -25.85
N HIS A 264 -0.37 -4.49 -25.98
CA HIS A 264 -0.61 -3.06 -25.90
C HIS A 264 -1.38 -2.63 -24.64
N SER A 265 -0.82 -2.92 -23.46
CA SER A 265 -1.50 -2.68 -22.19
C SER A 265 -0.59 -2.18 -21.07
N LEU A 266 -1.22 -1.78 -19.97
CA LEU A 266 -0.57 -1.48 -18.70
C LEU A 266 -0.94 -2.53 -17.65
N LEU A 267 0.08 -3.11 -17.03
CA LEU A 267 -0.04 -4.05 -15.91
C LEU A 267 -0.05 -3.28 -14.59
N ILE A 268 -1.13 -3.41 -13.83
CA ILE A 268 -1.39 -2.63 -12.62
C ILE A 268 -1.58 -3.58 -11.43
N PRO A 269 -0.54 -3.84 -10.60
CA PRO A 269 -0.67 -4.60 -9.36
C PRO A 269 -1.38 -3.75 -8.30
N THR A 270 -2.32 -4.37 -7.57
CA THR A 270 -3.19 -3.67 -6.62
C THR A 270 -3.05 -4.19 -5.20
N LEU A 271 -3.05 -3.27 -4.25
CA LEU A 271 -2.89 -3.58 -2.83
C LEU A 271 -4.18 -4.14 -2.24
N LYS A 272 -5.29 -3.41 -2.37
CA LYS A 272 -6.54 -3.77 -1.72
C LYS A 272 -7.06 -5.11 -2.22
N HIS A 273 -7.00 -5.32 -3.53
CA HIS A 273 -7.62 -6.50 -4.13
C HIS A 273 -6.66 -7.67 -4.29
N GLY A 274 -5.34 -7.49 -4.17
CA GLY A 274 -4.38 -8.58 -4.43
C GLY A 274 -4.50 -9.09 -5.86
N THR A 275 -4.69 -8.17 -6.81
CA THR A 275 -5.03 -8.47 -8.19
C THR A 275 -4.06 -7.75 -9.13
N LEU A 276 -3.59 -8.44 -10.17
CA LEU A 276 -2.95 -7.83 -11.32
C LEU A 276 -4.05 -7.52 -12.34
N TYR A 277 -4.29 -6.23 -12.55
CA TYR A 277 -5.17 -5.75 -13.61
C TYR A 277 -4.36 -5.48 -14.87
N VAL A 278 -5.00 -5.70 -16.02
CA VAL A 278 -4.49 -5.39 -17.36
C VAL A 278 -5.40 -4.34 -17.96
N GLN A 279 -4.89 -3.12 -18.11
CA GLN A 279 -5.59 -2.03 -18.77
C GLN A 279 -5.10 -1.93 -20.22
N HIS A 280 -5.95 -2.32 -21.17
CA HIS A 280 -5.64 -2.13 -22.59
C HIS A 280 -5.66 -0.65 -22.94
N LEU A 281 -4.87 -0.29 -23.95
CA LEU A 281 -4.76 1.05 -24.49
C LEU A 281 -5.30 1.11 -25.92
N SER A 282 -5.70 2.29 -26.38
CA SER A 282 -5.91 2.56 -27.81
C SER A 282 -4.63 2.36 -28.61
N ASP A 283 -4.72 2.14 -29.93
CA ASP A 283 -3.55 1.94 -30.81
C ASP A 283 -2.45 3.01 -30.70
N ASP A 284 -2.79 4.24 -30.32
CA ASP A 284 -1.85 5.34 -30.12
C ASP A 284 -1.26 5.42 -28.69
N GLY A 285 -1.69 4.54 -27.79
CA GLY A 285 -1.29 4.51 -26.38
C GLY A 285 -1.82 5.66 -25.54
N LEU A 286 -2.71 6.52 -26.07
CA LEU A 286 -3.11 7.78 -25.42
C LEU A 286 -4.44 7.72 -24.66
N THR A 287 -5.18 6.62 -24.76
CA THR A 287 -6.45 6.43 -24.02
C THR A 287 -6.57 4.99 -23.52
N ALA A 288 -7.32 4.80 -22.44
CA ALA A 288 -7.69 3.47 -21.97
C ALA A 288 -8.75 2.85 -22.90
N ASP A 289 -8.50 1.63 -23.38
CA ASP A 289 -9.49 0.84 -24.13
C ASP A 289 -10.32 -0.02 -23.19
N GLY A 290 -11.50 0.49 -22.83
CA GLY A 290 -12.44 -0.20 -21.96
C GLY A 290 -11.96 -0.35 -20.51
N PRO A 291 -12.71 -1.11 -19.68
CA PRO A 291 -12.37 -1.31 -18.28
C PRO A 291 -11.18 -2.28 -18.13
N PRO A 292 -10.37 -2.14 -17.07
CA PRO A 292 -9.26 -3.04 -16.80
C PRO A 292 -9.74 -4.47 -16.50
N VAL A 293 -9.01 -5.46 -17.01
CA VAL A 293 -9.31 -6.89 -16.84
C VAL A 293 -8.50 -7.46 -15.69
N ALA A 294 -9.16 -8.13 -14.74
CA ALA A 294 -8.48 -8.84 -13.65
C ALA A 294 -7.92 -10.19 -14.14
N TRP A 295 -6.60 -10.38 -14.09
CA TRP A 295 -5.95 -11.60 -14.60
C TRP A 295 -5.43 -12.52 -13.51
N LEU A 296 -4.60 -11.99 -12.60
CA LEU A 296 -4.00 -12.77 -11.51
C LEU A 296 -4.54 -12.27 -10.19
N SER A 297 -5.08 -13.17 -9.38
CA SER A 297 -5.87 -12.78 -8.21
C SER A 297 -5.58 -13.73 -7.04
N THR A 298 -4.89 -13.26 -6.01
CA THR A 298 -4.64 -14.02 -4.76
C THR A 298 -4.99 -13.19 -3.53
N GLN A 299 -5.14 -13.84 -2.36
CA GLN A 299 -5.36 -13.13 -1.10
C GLN A 299 -4.02 -12.61 -0.57
N ASN A 300 -3.52 -11.58 -1.25
CA ASN A 300 -2.27 -10.88 -0.98
C ASN A 300 -2.48 -9.38 -1.24
N ARG A 301 -1.44 -8.57 -1.02
CA ARG A 301 -1.39 -7.18 -1.46
C ARG A 301 -0.26 -7.07 -2.47
N TYR A 302 -0.58 -6.90 -3.75
CA TYR A 302 0.45 -6.88 -4.80
C TYR A 302 1.13 -5.51 -4.84
N ARG A 303 2.45 -5.51 -4.67
CA ARG A 303 3.27 -4.32 -4.46
C ARG A 303 3.98 -3.86 -5.72
N ASP A 304 4.46 -4.79 -6.55
CA ASP A 304 5.15 -4.47 -7.79
C ASP A 304 5.05 -5.63 -8.77
N VAL A 305 5.28 -5.35 -10.06
CA VAL A 305 5.26 -6.34 -11.13
C VAL A 305 6.43 -6.11 -12.08
N ILE A 306 7.06 -7.21 -12.52
CA ILE A 306 7.98 -7.21 -13.66
C ILE A 306 7.70 -8.43 -14.54
N VAL A 307 8.01 -8.31 -15.83
CA VAL A 307 7.96 -9.43 -16.78
C VAL A 307 9.39 -9.80 -17.18
N ALA A 308 9.66 -11.10 -17.24
CA ALA A 308 10.94 -11.65 -17.65
C ALA A 308 11.17 -11.46 -19.16
N PRO A 309 12.43 -11.55 -19.64
CA PRO A 309 12.75 -11.42 -21.06
C PRO A 309 12.12 -12.46 -21.99
N ASP A 310 11.56 -13.55 -21.46
CA ASP A 310 10.79 -14.54 -22.24
C ASP A 310 9.36 -14.05 -22.59
N ASN A 311 9.00 -12.88 -22.09
CA ASN A 311 7.71 -12.21 -22.22
C ASN A 311 6.49 -13.01 -21.74
N ARG A 312 6.71 -14.08 -20.97
CA ARG A 312 5.67 -15.01 -20.47
C ARG A 312 5.73 -15.23 -18.95
N THR A 313 6.89 -15.01 -18.34
CA THR A 313 7.09 -15.19 -16.91
C THR A 313 6.94 -13.84 -16.19
N VAL A 314 5.98 -13.77 -15.28
CA VAL A 314 5.60 -12.58 -14.52
C VAL A 314 5.99 -12.76 -13.07
N PHE A 315 6.72 -11.80 -12.51
CA PHE A 315 7.06 -11.76 -11.09
C PHE A 315 6.26 -10.67 -10.39
N ILE A 316 5.66 -11.00 -9.26
CA ILE A 316 4.86 -10.07 -8.45
C ILE A 316 5.39 -10.06 -7.02
N ALA A 317 5.75 -8.88 -6.51
CA ALA A 317 6.09 -8.70 -5.11
C ALA A 317 4.83 -8.53 -4.25
N THR A 318 4.83 -9.03 -3.02
CA THR A 318 3.71 -8.88 -2.07
C THR A 318 4.12 -8.16 -0.79
N ASP A 319 3.20 -7.40 -0.19
CA ASP A 319 3.43 -6.85 1.15
C ASP A 319 3.60 -7.97 2.19
N ALA A 320 4.39 -7.70 3.23
CA ALA A 320 4.58 -8.61 4.37
C ALA A 320 3.38 -8.66 5.32
N PHE A 321 2.53 -7.62 5.31
CA PHE A 321 1.36 -7.48 6.18
C PHE A 321 0.41 -6.42 5.60
N GLY A 322 -0.77 -6.30 6.21
CA GLY A 322 -1.80 -5.32 5.84
C GLY A 322 -3.11 -5.99 5.48
N SER A 323 -4.16 -5.19 5.28
CA SER A 323 -5.47 -5.71 4.91
C SER A 323 -5.64 -5.83 3.40
N ALA A 324 -6.36 -6.85 2.96
CA ALA A 324 -6.76 -7.08 1.58
C ALA A 324 -8.22 -7.53 1.52
N ALA A 325 -8.81 -7.53 0.33
CA ALA A 325 -10.08 -8.16 0.05
C ALA A 325 -9.97 -9.67 0.33
N GLN A 326 -10.93 -10.19 1.09
CA GLN A 326 -10.99 -11.61 1.37
C GLN A 326 -11.48 -12.36 0.14
N LYS A 327 -10.72 -13.35 -0.32
CA LYS A 327 -11.07 -14.15 -1.51
C LYS A 327 -11.60 -15.53 -1.15
N PHE A 328 -11.34 -15.99 0.07
CA PHE A 328 -11.76 -17.29 0.56
C PHE A 328 -12.47 -17.11 1.91
N GLY A 329 -13.69 -17.64 2.04
CA GLY A 329 -14.54 -17.51 3.23
C GLY A 329 -15.72 -16.54 3.03
N GLU A 330 -16.44 -16.26 4.12
CA GLU A 330 -17.69 -15.47 4.09
C GLU A 330 -17.49 -13.95 4.32
N GLY A 331 -16.27 -13.51 4.63
CA GLY A 331 -15.94 -12.10 4.88
C GLY A 331 -15.56 -11.33 3.61
N LEU A 332 -15.52 -10.00 3.74
CA LEU A 332 -15.18 -9.08 2.64
C LEU A 332 -13.75 -8.52 2.73
N ASN A 333 -13.12 -8.58 3.90
CA ASN A 333 -11.76 -8.13 4.11
C ASN A 333 -11.01 -9.10 5.07
N THR A 334 -9.69 -9.09 4.99
CA THR A 334 -8.82 -9.95 5.79
C THR A 334 -7.44 -9.33 5.95
N SER A 335 -6.76 -9.64 7.06
CA SER A 335 -5.33 -9.35 7.26
C SER A 335 -4.45 -10.58 7.10
N ILE A 336 -5.03 -11.74 6.76
CA ILE A 336 -4.31 -12.98 6.48
C ILE A 336 -3.88 -12.98 5.02
N LEU A 337 -2.61 -12.68 4.77
CA LEU A 337 -2.01 -12.78 3.44
C LEU A 337 -1.49 -14.20 3.20
N HIS A 338 -1.74 -14.78 2.04
CA HIS A 338 -1.30 -16.13 1.71
C HIS A 338 0.21 -16.24 1.53
N ASN A 339 0.86 -15.17 1.08
CA ASN A 339 2.28 -15.12 0.78
C ASN A 339 2.87 -13.79 1.28
N PRO A 340 3.02 -13.59 2.60
CA PRO A 340 3.51 -12.34 3.16
C PRO A 340 4.99 -12.11 2.80
N GLY A 341 5.28 -10.99 2.13
CA GLY A 341 6.66 -10.55 1.85
C GLY A 341 7.39 -11.44 0.84
N ALA A 342 6.66 -11.92 -0.17
CA ALA A 342 7.12 -12.90 -1.13
C ALA A 342 7.32 -12.29 -2.53
N ILE A 343 8.09 -12.99 -3.36
CA ILE A 343 8.08 -12.82 -4.80
C ILE A 343 7.34 -14.02 -5.39
N LEU A 344 6.18 -13.77 -5.98
CA LEU A 344 5.39 -14.76 -6.71
C LEU A 344 5.89 -14.82 -8.15
N MET A 345 5.86 -16.01 -8.74
CA MET A 345 6.22 -16.25 -10.14
C MET A 345 5.06 -16.96 -10.83
N PHE A 346 4.64 -16.42 -11.97
CA PHE A 346 3.60 -16.98 -12.83
C PHE A 346 4.15 -17.11 -14.24
N THR A 347 3.98 -18.27 -14.88
CA THR A 347 4.42 -18.47 -16.27
C THR A 347 3.22 -18.82 -17.14
N TYR A 348 2.98 -18.01 -18.18
CA TYR A 348 1.85 -18.19 -19.09
C TYR A 348 2.02 -19.46 -19.96
N GLY A 349 0.92 -20.20 -20.16
CA GLY A 349 0.88 -21.39 -21.02
C GLY A 349 1.36 -22.70 -20.36
N GLU A 350 2.01 -22.66 -19.21
CA GLU A 350 2.17 -23.85 -18.37
C GLU A 350 0.86 -24.11 -17.63
N SER A 351 0.39 -25.37 -17.59
CA SER A 351 -0.76 -25.74 -16.76
C SER A 351 -0.40 -25.42 -15.31
N GLY A 352 -0.85 -24.28 -14.81
CA GLY A 352 -0.56 -23.81 -13.47
C GLY A 352 -0.89 -24.89 -12.47
N GLY A 353 0.14 -25.46 -11.85
CA GLY A 353 -0.03 -26.26 -10.65
C GLY A 353 -0.69 -25.36 -9.62
N GLY A 354 -1.89 -25.74 -9.17
CA GLY A 354 -2.55 -25.06 -8.06
C GLY A 354 -1.59 -24.89 -6.89
N LEU A 355 -1.72 -23.76 -6.19
CA LEU A 355 -0.95 -23.36 -5.01
C LEU A 355 -0.66 -24.56 -4.08
N GLY A 356 0.50 -25.17 -4.27
CA GLY A 356 0.91 -26.41 -3.61
C GLY A 356 2.41 -26.38 -3.43
N THR A 357 2.83 -25.85 -2.28
CA THR A 357 4.12 -26.09 -1.60
C THR A 357 5.37 -26.18 -2.49
N VAL A 358 6.19 -25.13 -2.42
CA VAL A 358 7.62 -25.22 -2.75
C VAL A 358 8.23 -26.37 -1.94
N ARG A 359 8.77 -27.40 -2.60
CA ARG A 359 9.88 -28.16 -2.06
C ARG A 359 11.14 -27.80 -2.81
N ALA A 360 12.08 -27.21 -2.08
CA ALA A 360 13.44 -27.04 -2.51
C ALA A 360 14.11 -28.40 -2.76
N SER A 361 14.91 -28.43 -3.84
CA SER A 361 15.94 -29.40 -4.20
C SER A 361 15.58 -30.89 -4.27
N ALA A 362 15.51 -31.42 -5.49
CA ALA A 362 15.87 -32.81 -5.77
C ALA A 362 16.67 -32.84 -7.08
N THR A 363 17.85 -33.46 -7.06
CA THR A 363 18.73 -33.63 -8.22
C THR A 363 18.20 -34.69 -9.18
N LEU A 364 18.46 -34.50 -10.47
CA LEU A 364 18.01 -35.29 -11.65
C LEU A 364 18.12 -36.83 -11.56
N ASP A 365 18.80 -37.40 -10.58
CA ASP A 365 18.99 -38.85 -10.43
C ASP A 365 17.89 -39.56 -9.61
N GLU A 366 17.11 -38.84 -8.79
CA GLU A 366 16.05 -39.47 -7.97
C GLU A 366 14.75 -39.76 -8.75
N VAL A 367 14.55 -39.12 -9.90
CA VAL A 367 13.35 -39.28 -10.75
C VAL A 367 13.39 -40.59 -11.58
N ARG A 368 14.55 -41.25 -11.68
CA ARG A 368 14.75 -42.35 -12.64
C ARG A 368 14.29 -43.73 -12.18
N ASN A 369 14.06 -43.94 -10.89
CA ASN A 369 13.69 -45.25 -10.34
C ASN A 369 12.30 -45.17 -9.71
N GLY A 370 11.29 -45.28 -10.57
CA GLY A 370 9.89 -45.21 -10.18
C GLY A 370 9.48 -46.32 -9.22
N GLU A 371 9.00 -45.91 -8.05
CA GLU A 371 8.04 -46.67 -7.24
C GLU A 371 6.97 -45.68 -6.76
N ALA A 372 5.80 -45.74 -7.40
CA ALA A 372 4.61 -45.02 -6.96
C ALA A 372 4.00 -45.73 -5.75
N ALA A 373 3.89 -45.03 -4.64
CA ALA A 373 2.97 -45.29 -3.54
C ALA A 373 2.40 -43.92 -3.18
N GLY A 374 1.11 -43.64 -3.12
CA GLY A 374 -0.10 -44.42 -2.90
C GLY A 374 -1.14 -43.35 -2.56
N GLY A 375 -2.33 -43.43 -3.16
CA GLY A 375 -3.34 -42.39 -3.00
C GLY A 375 -3.75 -42.21 -1.53
N ALA A 376 -3.65 -40.99 -1.04
CA ALA A 376 -4.43 -40.50 0.08
C ALA A 376 -5.16 -39.26 -0.41
N GLU A 377 -6.49 -39.33 -0.43
CA GLU A 377 -7.37 -38.16 -0.51
C GLU A 377 -6.98 -37.20 0.62
N TRP A 378 -6.78 -35.93 0.28
CA TRP A 378 -6.68 -34.87 1.26
C TRP A 378 -8.10 -34.47 1.67
N GLU A 379 -8.46 -34.74 2.93
CA GLU A 379 -9.64 -34.18 3.56
C GLU A 379 -9.31 -32.77 4.08
N ASP A 380 -10.15 -31.83 3.66
CA ASP A 380 -10.23 -30.47 4.14
C ASP A 380 -10.62 -30.42 5.63
N ALA A 381 -9.81 -29.76 6.46
CA ALA A 381 -10.09 -29.60 7.89
C ALA A 381 -11.18 -28.55 8.20
N ALA A 382 -11.75 -27.89 7.19
CA ALA A 382 -12.72 -26.80 7.33
C ALA A 382 -14.06 -27.02 6.61
N THR A 383 -14.25 -28.04 5.78
CA THR A 383 -15.58 -28.32 5.19
C THR A 383 -16.34 -29.36 6.00
N GLY A 384 -17.07 -28.86 7.00
CA GLY A 384 -18.09 -29.68 7.64
C GLY A 384 -18.64 -29.14 8.95
N LYS A 385 -19.19 -27.92 8.95
CA LYS A 385 -20.38 -27.57 9.77
C LYS A 385 -20.90 -26.18 9.39
N ALA A 386 -22.22 -26.06 9.48
CA ALA A 386 -22.94 -24.79 9.48
C ALA A 386 -22.40 -23.87 10.61
N GLN A 387 -22.85 -22.61 10.68
CA GLN A 387 -22.65 -21.70 11.81
C GLN A 387 -22.91 -22.39 13.16
N ASP A 388 -21.87 -23.03 13.70
CA ASP A 388 -21.82 -23.66 15.01
C ASP A 388 -20.61 -23.01 15.69
N GLU A 389 -20.86 -22.46 16.88
CA GLU A 389 -19.92 -21.82 17.81
C GLU A 389 -18.43 -22.12 17.53
N ALA A 390 -17.65 -21.08 17.22
CA ALA A 390 -16.20 -21.18 17.11
C ALA A 390 -15.65 -21.97 18.30
N ALA A 391 -14.85 -23.01 18.03
CA ALA A 391 -14.37 -23.91 19.05
C ALA A 391 -13.66 -23.11 20.15
N LEU A 392 -14.09 -23.30 21.39
CA LEU A 392 -13.51 -22.59 22.51
C LEU A 392 -12.04 -22.95 22.66
N VAL A 393 -11.21 -21.96 22.97
CA VAL A 393 -9.80 -22.18 23.27
C VAL A 393 -9.69 -22.90 24.62
N THR A 394 -9.13 -24.11 24.60
CA THR A 394 -8.93 -24.98 25.77
C THR A 394 -7.44 -25.20 26.05
N LYS A 395 -7.10 -25.86 27.16
CA LYS A 395 -5.69 -26.14 27.50
C LYS A 395 -5.04 -27.13 26.53
N GLU A 396 -5.86 -27.92 25.86
CA GLU A 396 -5.49 -28.93 24.89
C GLU A 396 -5.42 -28.39 23.46
N SER A 397 -5.85 -27.15 23.23
CA SER A 397 -5.81 -26.51 21.91
C SER A 397 -4.37 -26.35 21.41
N ASP A 398 -4.16 -26.57 20.11
CA ASP A 398 -2.85 -26.38 19.50
C ASP A 398 -2.47 -24.89 19.50
N ILE A 399 -1.30 -24.58 20.07
CA ILE A 399 -0.84 -23.19 20.24
C ILE A 399 -0.67 -22.51 18.88
N GLY A 400 -0.15 -23.21 17.88
CA GLY A 400 0.08 -22.66 16.54
C GLY A 400 -1.22 -22.30 15.84
N GLN A 401 -2.22 -23.17 15.92
CA GLN A 401 -3.55 -22.94 15.35
C GLN A 401 -4.27 -21.77 16.05
N VAL A 402 -4.25 -21.72 17.38
CA VAL A 402 -4.90 -20.64 18.13
C VAL A 402 -4.16 -19.31 17.93
N ALA A 403 -2.83 -19.30 17.91
CA ALA A 403 -2.04 -18.10 17.63
C ALA A 403 -2.28 -17.58 16.21
N ALA A 404 -2.47 -18.46 15.23
CA ALA A 404 -2.81 -18.08 13.86
C ALA A 404 -4.18 -17.38 13.76
N LEU A 405 -5.14 -17.73 14.65
CA LEU A 405 -6.42 -17.02 14.77
C LEU A 405 -6.28 -15.67 15.50
N GLY A 406 -5.41 -15.60 16.52
CA GLY A 406 -5.20 -14.41 17.33
C GLY A 406 -4.36 -13.30 16.67
N GLY A 407 -3.43 -13.65 15.79
CA GLY A 407 -2.53 -12.70 15.12
C GLY A 407 -3.25 -11.62 14.30
N PRO A 408 -4.19 -12.01 13.41
CA PRO A 408 -5.02 -11.07 12.65
C PRO A 408 -5.81 -10.10 13.56
N LYS A 409 -6.41 -10.62 14.63
CA LYS A 409 -7.19 -9.85 15.60
C LYS A 409 -6.31 -8.88 16.39
N PHE A 410 -5.09 -9.30 16.76
CA PHE A 410 -4.07 -8.44 17.35
C PHE A 410 -3.66 -7.32 16.39
N ALA A 411 -3.44 -7.63 15.11
CA ALA A 411 -3.04 -6.65 14.11
C ALA A 411 -4.11 -5.55 13.93
N GLU A 412 -5.37 -5.93 13.90
CA GLU A 412 -6.51 -5.01 13.79
C GLU A 412 -6.71 -4.17 15.06
N THR A 413 -6.59 -4.80 16.23
CA THR A 413 -7.09 -4.21 17.48
C THR A 413 -5.99 -3.60 18.35
N CYS A 414 -4.82 -4.23 18.38
CA CYS A 414 -3.78 -3.96 19.39
C CYS A 414 -2.48 -3.41 18.78
N ALA A 415 -2.16 -3.74 17.53
CA ALA A 415 -0.90 -3.37 16.90
C ALA A 415 -0.77 -1.86 16.66
N VAL A 416 -1.87 -1.11 16.60
CA VAL A 416 -1.86 0.36 16.54
C VAL A 416 -1.10 0.98 17.73
N CYS A 417 -1.20 0.36 18.91
CA CYS A 417 -0.50 0.81 20.12
C CYS A 417 0.79 0.02 20.34
N HIS A 418 0.76 -1.30 20.21
CA HIS A 418 1.88 -2.18 20.58
C HIS A 418 2.88 -2.44 19.45
N GLY A 419 2.58 -2.00 18.23
CA GLY A 419 3.38 -2.27 17.04
C GLY A 419 3.24 -3.72 16.55
N PRO A 420 3.48 -3.98 15.26
CA PRO A 420 3.32 -5.32 14.67
C PRO A 420 4.35 -6.34 15.18
N ALA A 421 5.48 -5.87 15.71
CA ALA A 421 6.53 -6.69 16.31
C ALA A 421 6.40 -6.81 17.85
N GLY A 422 5.26 -6.43 18.42
CA GLY A 422 5.08 -6.33 19.88
C GLY A 422 6.04 -5.32 20.53
N ARG A 423 6.51 -4.35 19.74
CA ARG A 423 7.41 -3.27 20.14
C ARG A 423 6.91 -1.98 19.51
N SER A 424 6.66 -1.00 20.36
CA SER A 424 6.24 0.34 20.00
C SER A 424 6.62 1.28 21.14
N GLU A 425 6.87 2.55 20.83
CA GLU A 425 7.13 3.59 21.83
C GLU A 425 5.85 4.03 22.54
N ASN A 426 4.68 3.75 21.95
CA ASN A 426 3.38 4.21 22.42
C ASN A 426 2.72 3.29 23.46
N ALA A 427 3.26 2.09 23.65
CA ALA A 427 2.69 1.12 24.57
C ALA A 427 3.76 0.21 25.14
N LYS A 428 3.37 -0.59 26.13
CA LYS A 428 4.29 -1.55 26.75
C LYS A 428 4.77 -2.58 25.72
N VAL A 429 6.08 -2.82 25.72
CA VAL A 429 6.71 -3.86 24.88
C VAL A 429 6.20 -5.23 25.30
N LEU A 430 5.67 -5.98 24.33
CA LEU A 430 5.16 -7.33 24.49
C LEU A 430 6.23 -8.37 24.15
N ALA A 431 7.14 -8.06 23.22
CA ALA A 431 8.20 -8.98 22.81
C ALA A 431 9.20 -9.26 23.95
N GLY A 432 9.23 -10.51 24.43
CA GLY A 432 10.11 -10.97 25.51
C GLY A 432 9.65 -10.58 26.92
N ASP A 433 8.45 -10.00 27.10
CA ASP A 433 7.96 -9.59 28.43
C ASP A 433 7.51 -10.81 29.25
N GLN A 434 8.29 -11.11 30.29
CA GLN A 434 8.03 -12.24 31.19
C GLN A 434 6.71 -12.14 31.96
N LYS A 435 6.11 -10.94 32.08
CA LYS A 435 4.79 -10.80 32.70
C LYS A 435 3.69 -11.46 31.88
N LEU A 436 3.90 -11.65 30.58
CA LEU A 436 2.97 -12.34 29.71
C LEU A 436 2.88 -13.84 30.01
N ALA A 437 3.76 -14.40 30.86
CA ALA A 437 3.63 -15.78 31.34
C ALA A 437 2.36 -16.01 32.17
N ASP A 438 1.85 -14.97 32.83
CA ASP A 438 0.65 -15.02 33.65
C ASP A 438 -0.62 -14.82 32.79
N PRO A 439 -1.46 -15.86 32.58
CA PRO A 439 -2.64 -15.75 31.71
C PRO A 439 -3.68 -14.80 32.27
N ASP A 440 -3.81 -14.68 33.60
CA ASP A 440 -4.72 -13.73 34.24
C ASP A 440 -4.30 -12.29 33.95
N TYR A 441 -2.99 -12.02 33.96
CA TYR A 441 -2.47 -10.69 33.64
C TYR A 441 -2.82 -10.29 32.21
N VAL A 442 -2.64 -11.20 31.24
CA VAL A 442 -2.95 -10.95 29.82
C VAL A 442 -4.45 -10.76 29.64
N ALA A 443 -5.28 -11.66 30.16
CA ALA A 443 -6.73 -11.60 30.04
C ALA A 443 -7.32 -10.33 30.68
N ARG A 444 -6.93 -9.99 31.92
CA ARG A 444 -7.42 -8.76 32.59
C ARG A 444 -6.99 -7.51 31.86
N SER A 445 -5.77 -7.48 31.32
CA SER A 445 -5.26 -6.33 30.59
C SER A 445 -6.09 -6.07 29.32
N ILE A 446 -6.45 -7.12 28.58
CA ILE A 446 -7.28 -6.98 27.37
C ILE A 446 -8.74 -6.68 27.73
N LEU A 447 -9.32 -7.40 28.69
CA LEU A 447 -10.71 -7.20 29.11
C LEU A 447 -10.99 -5.78 29.62
N HIS A 448 -10.16 -5.32 30.56
CA HIS A 448 -10.46 -4.12 31.34
C HIS A 448 -9.62 -2.91 30.96
N GLY A 449 -8.57 -3.11 30.14
CA GLY A 449 -7.60 -2.06 29.87
C GLY A 449 -6.83 -1.64 31.12
N PHE A 450 -5.85 -0.76 30.94
CA PHE A 450 -5.18 -0.06 32.05
C PHE A 450 -4.49 1.20 31.53
N GLY A 451 -4.59 2.31 32.26
CA GLY A 451 -4.03 3.58 31.82
C GLY A 451 -4.63 4.03 30.48
N TYR A 452 -3.78 4.15 29.46
CA TYR A 452 -4.17 4.51 28.09
C TYR A 452 -4.60 3.31 27.22
N MET A 453 -4.47 2.08 27.70
CA MET A 453 -4.95 0.89 26.98
C MET A 453 -6.48 0.79 27.11
N PRO A 454 -7.25 0.81 26.00
CA PRO A 454 -8.71 0.70 26.06
C PRO A 454 -9.15 -0.69 26.54
N ALA A 455 -10.34 -0.76 27.13
CA ALA A 455 -10.99 -2.00 27.52
C ALA A 455 -11.68 -2.66 26.32
N PHE A 456 -11.48 -3.96 26.13
CA PHE A 456 -12.06 -4.70 25.00
C PHE A 456 -13.19 -5.66 25.38
N LYS A 457 -13.56 -5.77 26.67
CA LYS A 457 -14.67 -6.63 27.11
C LYS A 457 -15.97 -6.42 26.31
N ASP A 458 -16.28 -5.18 25.91
CA ASP A 458 -17.53 -4.87 25.21
C ASP A 458 -17.39 -4.95 23.68
N ARG A 459 -16.17 -5.21 23.16
CA ARG A 459 -15.85 -5.21 21.73
C ARG A 459 -15.42 -6.57 21.20
N LEU A 460 -14.93 -7.45 22.07
CA LEU A 460 -14.41 -8.76 21.73
C LEU A 460 -15.11 -9.84 22.57
N SER A 461 -15.36 -11.00 21.95
CA SER A 461 -15.84 -12.17 22.68
C SER A 461 -14.73 -12.73 23.58
N ASP A 462 -15.10 -13.57 24.54
CA ASP A 462 -14.10 -14.24 25.39
C ASP A 462 -13.16 -15.13 24.58
N ASN A 463 -13.65 -15.70 23.48
CA ASN A 463 -12.83 -16.51 22.59
C ASN A 463 -11.83 -15.65 21.79
N ASP A 464 -12.26 -14.47 21.31
CA ASP A 464 -11.36 -13.54 20.62
C ASP A 464 -10.22 -13.10 21.53
N ILE A 465 -10.51 -12.82 22.80
CA ILE A 465 -9.50 -12.42 23.79
C ILE A 465 -8.55 -13.60 24.10
N ALA A 466 -9.08 -14.83 24.17
CA ALA A 466 -8.29 -16.03 24.36
C ALA A 466 -7.31 -16.26 23.18
N GLU A 467 -7.76 -16.07 21.95
CA GLU A 467 -6.94 -16.19 20.74
C GLU A 467 -5.88 -15.08 20.66
N ILE A 468 -6.26 -13.82 20.84
CA ILE A 468 -5.32 -12.67 20.87
C ILE A 468 -4.28 -12.87 21.97
N GLY A 469 -4.71 -13.25 23.18
CA GLY A 469 -3.83 -13.49 24.30
C GLY A 469 -2.86 -14.64 24.02
N THR A 470 -3.33 -15.72 23.39
CA THR A 470 -2.47 -16.84 22.96
C THR A 470 -1.45 -16.40 21.91
N PHE A 471 -1.83 -15.58 20.94
CA PHE A 471 -0.89 -15.02 19.98
C PHE A 471 0.20 -14.16 20.65
N ILE A 472 -0.18 -13.22 21.53
CA ILE A 472 0.77 -12.36 22.26
C ILE A 472 1.75 -13.18 23.10
N ARG A 473 1.22 -14.22 23.78
CA ARG A 473 1.96 -15.12 24.68
C ARG A 473 2.96 -16.03 23.97
N ASN A 474 2.87 -16.16 22.65
CA ASN A 474 3.70 -17.09 21.87
C ASN A 474 4.34 -16.43 20.62
N SER A 475 4.38 -15.09 20.59
CA SER A 475 5.01 -14.30 19.53
C SER A 475 6.28 -13.60 20.00
N TRP A 476 7.15 -13.25 19.05
CA TRP A 476 8.33 -12.40 19.28
C TRP A 476 9.29 -12.91 20.36
N GLY A 477 9.47 -14.24 20.43
CA GLY A 477 10.34 -14.91 21.40
C GLY A 477 9.66 -15.26 22.73
N ASN A 478 8.36 -15.02 22.86
CA ASN A 478 7.54 -15.55 23.96
C ASN A 478 7.15 -17.01 23.68
N ASP A 479 7.04 -17.83 24.72
CA ASP A 479 6.57 -19.22 24.68
C ASP A 479 5.90 -19.55 26.01
N PHE A 480 4.66 -19.10 26.18
CA PHE A 480 3.93 -19.17 27.44
C PHE A 480 2.64 -20.00 27.36
N GLY A 481 2.37 -20.62 26.21
CA GLY A 481 1.21 -21.48 26.03
C GLY A 481 -0.11 -20.73 25.89
N VAL A 482 -1.19 -21.51 25.84
CA VAL A 482 -2.55 -21.04 25.54
C VAL A 482 -3.13 -20.18 26.66
N LEU A 483 -3.85 -19.12 26.30
CA LEU A 483 -4.85 -18.47 27.14
C LEU A 483 -6.23 -19.05 26.79
N THR A 484 -6.90 -19.67 27.74
CA THR A 484 -8.19 -20.34 27.49
C THR A 484 -9.39 -19.40 27.58
N THR A 485 -10.48 -19.75 26.90
CA THR A 485 -11.74 -19.00 26.99
C THR A 485 -12.31 -19.04 28.40
N GLU A 486 -12.16 -20.15 29.13
CA GLU A 486 -12.60 -20.27 30.53
C GLU A 486 -11.82 -19.32 31.46
N GLU A 487 -10.51 -19.14 31.24
CA GLU A 487 -9.70 -18.19 31.99
C GLU A 487 -10.13 -16.75 31.72
N VAL A 488 -10.49 -16.40 30.49
CA VAL A 488 -11.05 -15.07 30.16
C VAL A 488 -12.42 -14.89 30.83
N GLN A 489 -13.32 -15.87 30.73
CA GLN A 489 -14.67 -15.81 31.30
C GLN A 489 -14.67 -15.60 32.82
N LYS A 490 -13.73 -16.21 33.54
CA LYS A 490 -13.57 -16.04 35.01
C LYS A 490 -13.21 -14.62 35.42
N LEU A 491 -12.67 -13.82 34.49
CA LEU A 491 -12.08 -12.51 34.74
C LEU A 491 -12.89 -11.36 34.14
N ARG A 492 -13.91 -11.68 33.34
CA ARG A 492 -14.88 -10.72 32.81
C ARG A 492 -15.79 -10.21 33.93
#